data_AF-A0A2H9MY84-F1
#
_entry.id   AF-A0A2H9MY84-F1
#
_cell.length_a   1.000
_cell.length_b   1.000
_cell.length_c   1.000
_cell.angle_alpha   90.00
_cell.angle_beta   90.00
_cell.angle_gamma   90.00
#
_symmetry.space_group_name_H-M   'P 1'
#
loop_
_entity.id
_entity.type
_entity.pdbx_description
1 polymer ?
#
loop_
_entity_poly.entity_id
_entity_poly.type
_entity_poly.pdbx_seq_one_letter_code
_entity_poly.pdbx_strand_id
1 'polypeptide(L)'
;MLKIGQFIYPWGSGHYSRMMRLNEVLEDYIKEEFEVHFSSKDHVYQKLLEKFPDHKDQIHEILMPTPIDGKFGPSILLSMLNFLLPIS
;
A
#
# COMPACT_ATOMS: atom_id res chain seq x y z
N MET A 1 -4.55 -8.10 21.80
CA MET A 1 -3.88 -8.27 20.51
C MET A 1 -4.05 -7.00 19.68
N LEU A 2 -2.95 -6.31 19.39
CA LEU A 2 -2.94 -5.15 18.50
C LEU A 2 -3.05 -5.62 17.05
N LYS A 3 -3.65 -4.81 16.17
CA LYS A 3 -3.74 -5.10 14.74
C LYS A 3 -3.06 -4.01 13.94
N ILE A 4 -2.12 -4.38 13.09
CA ILE A 4 -1.38 -3.45 12.24
C ILE A 4 -1.79 -3.69 10.78
N GLY A 5 -2.43 -2.69 10.17
CA GLY A 5 -2.73 -2.71 8.73
C GLY A 5 -1.58 -2.15 7.91
N GLN A 6 -1.01 -2.94 7.00
CA GLN A 6 0.02 -2.51 6.06
C GLN A 6 -0.52 -2.47 4.63
N PHE A 7 -0.54 -1.26 4.05
CA PHE A 7 -0.95 -1.05 2.66
C PHE A 7 0.28 -1.10 1.76
N ILE A 8 0.38 -2.12 0.91
CA ILE A 8 1.54 -2.31 0.03
C ILE A 8 1.14 -2.08 -1.43
N TYR A 9 1.40 -0.86 -1.91
CA TYR A 9 1.15 -0.51 -3.31
C TYR A 9 2.02 -1.30 -4.30
N PRO A 10 1.47 -1.74 -5.45
CA PRO A 10 2.20 -2.47 -6.49
C PRO A 10 3.02 -1.55 -7.43
N TRP A 11 3.51 -0.41 -6.95
CA TRP A 11 4.22 0.60 -7.77
C TRP A 11 5.70 0.27 -8.00
N GLY A 12 6.02 -1.01 -8.14
CA GLY A 12 7.37 -1.53 -8.25
C GLY A 12 7.87 -2.23 -6.98
N SER A 13 8.97 -2.97 -7.12
CA SER A 13 9.51 -3.85 -6.06
C SER A 13 9.99 -3.10 -4.81
N GLY A 14 10.42 -1.85 -4.95
CA GLY A 14 11.01 -1.08 -3.85
C GLY A 14 10.05 -0.81 -2.69
N HIS A 15 8.75 -0.60 -2.97
CA HIS A 15 7.77 -0.39 -1.91
C HIS A 15 7.56 -1.68 -1.11
N TYR A 16 7.33 -2.80 -1.81
CA TYR A 16 7.24 -4.12 -1.20
C TYR A 16 8.46 -4.44 -0.31
N SER A 17 9.68 -4.29 -0.83
CA SER A 17 10.90 -4.60 -0.07
C SER A 17 11.02 -3.79 1.22
N ARG A 18 10.65 -2.50 1.20
CA ARG A 18 10.69 -1.65 2.40
C ARG A 18 9.63 -2.06 3.43
N MET A 19 8.42 -2.41 2.98
CA MET A 19 7.36 -2.88 3.88
C MET A 19 7.71 -4.23 4.51
N MET A 20 8.35 -5.14 3.76
CA MET A 20 8.87 -6.39 4.33
C MET A 20 9.96 -6.12 5.37
N ARG A 21 10.88 -5.20 5.09
CA ARG A 21 11.93 -4.83 6.05
C ARG A 21 11.36 -4.19 7.33
N LEU A 22 10.32 -3.37 7.19
CA LEU A 22 9.57 -2.84 8.33
C LEU A 22 8.97 -3.99 9.15
N ASN A 23 8.30 -4.94 8.49
CA ASN A 23 7.66 -6.07 9.15
C ASN A 23 8.64 -6.89 10.00
N GLU A 24 9.86 -7.12 9.50
CA GLU A 24 10.91 -7.86 10.21
C GLU A 24 11.37 -7.18 11.50
N VAL A 25 11.26 -5.85 11.61
CA VAL A 25 11.75 -5.11 12.77
C VAL A 25 10.64 -4.73 13.74
N LEU A 26 9.35 -4.95 13.43
CA LEU A 26 8.24 -4.53 14.29
C LEU A 26 8.30 -5.18 15.69
N GLU A 27 8.70 -6.45 15.77
CA GLU A 27 8.82 -7.21 17.02
C GLU A 27 9.89 -6.65 17.97
N ASP A 28 10.89 -5.94 17.42
CA ASP A 28 11.94 -5.31 18.23
C ASP A 28 11.39 -4.11 19.03
N TYR A 29 10.36 -3.44 18.52
CA TYR A 29 9.84 -2.18 19.07
C TYR A 29 8.47 -2.30 19.75
N ILE A 30 7.62 -3.23 19.30
CA ILE A 30 6.29 -3.46 19.87
C ILE A 30 6.38 -4.65 20.82
N LYS A 31 6.14 -4.42 22.12
CA LYS A 31 6.28 -5.45 23.17
C LYS A 31 4.98 -6.19 23.45
N GLU A 32 3.87 -5.61 23.06
CA GLU A 32 2.55 -6.23 23.09
C GLU A 32 2.39 -7.23 21.94
N GLU A 33 1.56 -8.25 22.15
CA GLU A 33 1.16 -9.18 21.09
C GLU A 33 0.39 -8.44 19.98
N PHE A 34 0.83 -8.59 18.73
CA PHE A 34 0.22 -7.98 17.56
C PHE A 34 0.12 -8.94 16.37
N GLU A 35 -0.83 -8.66 15.49
CA GLU A 35 -0.97 -9.29 14.18
C GLU A 35 -0.83 -8.24 13.06
N VAL A 36 -0.27 -8.66 11.92
CA VAL A 36 -0.09 -7.79 10.76
C VAL A 36 -1.01 -8.25 9.64
N HIS A 37 -1.90 -7.35 9.22
CA HIS A 37 -2.72 -7.55 8.05
C HIS A 37 -2.13 -6.80 6.86
N PHE A 38 -1.89 -7.50 5.76
CA PHE A 38 -1.42 -6.91 4.52
C PHE A 38 -2.57 -6.66 3.56
N SER A 39 -2.67 -5.45 3.04
CA SER A 39 -3.61 -5.11 1.98
C SER A 39 -2.83 -4.74 0.72
N SER A 40 -3.13 -5.39 -0.40
CA SER A 40 -2.41 -5.21 -1.67
C SER A 40 -3.30 -5.55 -2.88
N LYS A 41 -2.78 -5.40 -4.10
CA LYS A 41 -3.37 -5.93 -5.33
C LYS A 41 -2.31 -6.50 -6.28
N ASP A 42 -2.76 -7.09 -7.39
CA ASP A 42 -1.95 -7.53 -8.52
C ASP A 42 -0.78 -8.46 -8.09
N HIS A 43 0.38 -8.31 -8.73
CA HIS A 43 1.56 -9.14 -8.49
C HIS A 43 2.11 -9.07 -7.06
N VAL A 44 1.84 -8.00 -6.30
CA VAL A 44 2.28 -7.90 -4.90
C VAL A 44 1.38 -8.72 -3.98
N TYR A 45 0.07 -8.78 -4.26
CA TYR A 45 -0.84 -9.65 -3.52
C TYR A 45 -0.42 -11.12 -3.64
N GLN A 46 -0.11 -11.59 -4.85
CA GLN A 46 0.38 -12.95 -5.08
C GLN A 46 1.69 -13.24 -4.32
N LYS A 47 2.65 -12.31 -4.36
CA LYS A 47 3.91 -12.42 -3.59
C LYS A 47 3.69 -12.53 -2.08
N LEU A 48 2.67 -11.86 -1.54
CA LEU A 48 2.34 -11.95 -0.11
C LEU A 48 1.77 -13.34 0.22
N LEU A 49 0.88 -13.87 -0.62
CA LEU A 49 0.34 -15.22 -0.44
C LEU A 49 1.41 -16.31 -0.49
N GLU A 50 2.40 -16.15 -1.39
CA GLU A 50 3.54 -17.05 -1.49
C GLU A 50 4.48 -16.95 -0.28
N LYS A 51 4.70 -15.73 0.24
CA LYS A 51 5.62 -15.48 1.36
C LYS A 51 5.04 -15.90 2.71
N PHE A 52 3.73 -15.76 2.90
CA PHE A 52 3.04 -16.10 4.15
C PHE A 52 1.90 -17.10 3.91
N PRO A 53 2.23 -18.35 3.51
CA PRO A 53 1.22 -19.34 3.10
C PRO A 53 0.27 -19.76 4.23
N ASP A 54 0.69 -19.61 5.49
CA ASP A 54 -0.08 -19.99 6.67
C ASP A 54 -0.97 -18.86 7.23
N HIS A 55 -0.83 -17.63 6.71
CA HIS A 55 -1.50 -16.43 7.22
C HIS A 55 -2.38 -15.77 6.14
N LYS A 56 -3.02 -16.57 5.29
CA LYS A 56 -3.80 -16.08 4.13
C LYS A 56 -5.01 -15.23 4.55
N ASP A 57 -5.59 -15.52 5.70
CA ASP A 57 -6.67 -14.74 6.32
C ASP A 57 -6.25 -13.32 6.72
N GLN A 58 -4.93 -13.08 6.80
CA GLN A 58 -4.35 -11.77 7.09
C GLN A 58 -3.96 -10.99 5.82
N ILE A 59 -4.15 -11.57 4.63
CA ILE A 59 -3.77 -10.95 3.36
C ILE A 59 -5.03 -10.62 2.54
N HIS A 60 -5.26 -9.33 2.34
CA HIS A 60 -6.46 -8.79 1.71
C HIS A 60 -6.15 -8.25 0.32
N GLU A 61 -6.89 -8.74 -0.68
CA GLU A 61 -6.92 -8.09 -1.98
C GLU A 61 -7.86 -6.89 -1.91
N ILE A 62 -7.34 -5.69 -2.21
CA ILE A 62 -8.13 -4.46 -2.18
C ILE A 62 -7.98 -3.67 -3.47
N LEU A 63 -9.00 -2.88 -3.79
CA LEU A 63 -8.84 -1.86 -4.81
C LEU A 63 -7.93 -0.76 -4.26
N MET A 64 -6.69 -0.73 -4.71
CA MET A 64 -5.78 0.36 -4.40
C MET A 64 -5.97 1.48 -5.41
N PRO A 65 -6.22 2.74 -4.97
CA PRO A 65 -6.11 3.88 -5.85
C PRO A 65 -4.65 3.96 -6.28
N THR A 66 -4.31 3.49 -7.48
CA THR A 66 -2.99 3.64 -8.09
C THR A 66 -2.87 5.10 -8.58
N PRO A 67 -2.00 5.97 -8.00
CA PRO A 67 -1.82 7.36 -8.42
C PRO A 67 -1.02 7.48 -9.72
N ILE A 68 -0.45 6.39 -10.25
CA ILE A 68 0.66 6.46 -11.23
C ILE A 68 0.37 5.70 -12.53
N ASP A 69 -0.88 5.28 -12.78
CA ASP A 69 -1.23 4.79 -14.13
C ASP A 69 -1.49 5.96 -15.09
N GLY A 70 -1.43 7.21 -14.61
CA GLY A 70 -1.78 8.43 -15.34
C GLY A 70 -3.27 8.57 -15.67
N LYS A 71 -4.06 7.51 -15.52
CA LYS A 71 -5.51 7.47 -15.80
C LYS A 71 -6.34 8.32 -14.85
N PHE A 72 -5.89 8.50 -13.61
CA PHE A 72 -6.59 9.25 -12.56
C PHE A 72 -5.73 10.40 -12.00
N GLY A 73 -4.88 10.98 -12.85
CA GLY A 73 -4.21 12.24 -12.51
C GLY A 73 -5.21 13.40 -12.47
N PRO A 74 -4.83 14.55 -11.90
CA PRO A 74 -5.66 15.75 -11.98
C PRO A 74 -5.94 16.07 -13.46
N SER A 75 -7.20 16.43 -13.77
CA SER A 75 -7.57 16.81 -15.13
C SER A 75 -6.71 17.99 -15.58
N ILE A 76 -5.98 17.82 -16.69
CA ILE A 76 -5.13 18.87 -17.27
C ILE A 76 -6.00 20.09 -17.60
N LEU A 77 -7.17 19.87 -18.20
CA LEU A 77 -8.10 20.94 -18.55
C LEU A 77 -8.56 21.72 -17.31
N LEU A 78 -8.96 21.03 -16.24
CA LEU A 78 -9.36 21.68 -15.00
C LEU A 78 -8.18 22.39 -14.33
N SER A 79 -6.98 21.81 -14.40
CA SER A 79 -5.77 22.42 -13.84
C SER A 79 -5.38 23.70 -14.58
N MET A 80 -5.65 23.79 -15.89
CA MET A 80 -5.42 25.01 -16.67
C MET A 80 -6.33 26.18 -16.27
N LEU A 81 -7.54 25.91 -15.74
CA LEU A 81 -8.43 26.97 -15.26
C LEU A 81 -7.81 27.79 -14.12
N ASN A 82 -6.93 27.19 -13.32
CA ASN A 82 -6.24 27.90 -12.23
C ASN A 82 -5.30 29.01 -12.74
N PHE A 83 -4.83 28.95 -14.00
CA PHE A 83 -4.07 30.06 -14.59
C PHE A 83 -4.97 31.24 -15.00
N LEU A 84 -6.22 30.95 -15.36
CA LEU A 84 -7.19 31.97 -15.81
C LEU A 84 -7.96 32.59 -14.65
N LEU A 85 -8.22 31.80 -13.60
CA LEU A 85 -8.94 32.21 -12.41
C LEU A 85 -8.10 31.85 -11.17
N PRO A 86 -6.99 32.56 -10.91
CA PRO A 86 -6.22 32.34 -9.71
C PRO A 86 -7.11 32.61 -8.51
N ILE A 87 -7.26 31.61 -7.64
CA ILE A 87 -7.93 31.80 -6.35
C ILE A 87 -6.91 32.53 -5.46
N SER A 88 -7.11 33.84 -5.30
CA SER A 88 -6.34 34.73 -4.42
C SER A 88 -6.84 34.68 -2.98
#